data_AF-A0A520E6F5-F1
#
_entry.id   AF-A0A520E6F5-F1
#
_cell.length_a   1.000
_cell.length_b   1.000
_cell.length_c   1.000
_cell.angle_alpha   90.00
_cell.angle_beta   90.00
_cell.angle_gamma   90.00
#
_symmetry.space_group_name_H-M   'P 1'
#
loop_
_entity.id
_entity.type
_entity.pdbx_description
1 polymer ?
#
loop_
_entity_poly.entity_id
_entity_poly.type
_entity_poly.pdbx_seq_one_letter_code
_entity_poly.pdbx_strand_id
1 'polypeptide(L)'
;MAATIFYDGECPFCNKYTALLRLRDAVGPVELVDVRRHPNIALNLQRAGFDLDKGMVLETDGKRYHGADAMNRIALLSNERGPFNWINARFFGKPWLARALYPVLRAGRGATLFALGHERIGKNPAAELSAFAVFAHAFGMYAFADSLYQFFAGYSVPQTWAFGALGLYLLVRPRSPRIFCLLSALMLAQEIAKAPVQSNHALLVTFALLAIAVAGVYVWLRGRSWLAFMEAFSPVGRLLLLTMYFFGVFHKINTGFLNPDVSCAVDLWKAMPSPLSSLDGLWWRQSMIYGTLLGEAIMLVGLLFHRTRYVAVMLGIAFHSMLALSGYGFYLAFSTLTIALHLLFLSPGAATRITTARTWRLLQSRLHTRGGLIGIAAWAAGLIALTDLGQFTSVALLWLPWSVWLICLVGRHGRERRGESTVGPAIWSRSMALNLISASFVLNGFLPFLGLKNAQAMAMFANLTYQEGRSNHLLWPGPQWFGYMRDVVEPVGATKQIILQVGNERFMPYYALLDFLERNEAQQVSFIRGATLYENQNTVTLADDIHANLHPRWVRKWFHFRSFNSSESEACERGH
;
A
#
# COMPACT_ATOMS: atom_id res chain seq x y z
N MET A 1 51.77 14.77 -10.41
CA MET A 1 50.55 15.24 -9.72
C MET A 1 50.12 14.17 -8.75
N ALA A 2 49.88 14.49 -7.48
CA ALA A 2 49.34 13.52 -6.53
C ALA A 2 47.80 13.56 -6.65
N ALA A 3 47.19 12.40 -6.85
CA ALA A 3 45.73 12.26 -6.87
C ALA A 3 45.32 11.27 -5.79
N THR A 4 44.36 11.67 -4.95
CA THR A 4 43.82 10.82 -3.89
C THR A 4 42.34 10.55 -4.17
N ILE A 5 41.94 9.28 -4.18
CA ILE A 5 40.54 8.87 -4.36
C ILE A 5 40.02 8.32 -3.03
N PHE A 6 39.01 8.99 -2.48
CA PHE A 6 38.28 8.55 -1.31
C PHE A 6 37.04 7.77 -1.76
N TYR A 7 37.00 6.49 -1.44
CA TYR A 7 35.96 5.57 -1.89
C TYR A 7 35.43 4.69 -0.76
N ASP A 8 34.31 4.03 -1.03
CA ASP A 8 33.68 3.08 -0.11
C ASP A 8 34.21 1.66 -0.39
N GLY A 9 35.04 1.13 0.52
CA GLY A 9 35.65 -0.19 0.40
C GLY A 9 34.67 -1.37 0.45
N GLU A 10 33.48 -1.19 1.02
CA GLU A 10 32.43 -2.23 1.05
C GLU A 10 31.63 -2.27 -0.25
N CYS A 11 31.81 -1.31 -1.16
CA CYS A 11 31.17 -1.35 -2.48
C CYS A 11 32.03 -2.13 -3.49
N PRO A 12 31.58 -3.30 -3.99
CA PRO A 12 32.36 -4.08 -4.95
C PRO A 12 32.65 -3.32 -6.25
N PHE A 13 31.72 -2.47 -6.69
CA PHE A 13 31.91 -1.64 -7.88
C PHE A 13 32.95 -0.55 -7.66
N CYS A 14 32.93 0.15 -6.53
CA CYS A 14 33.92 1.18 -6.23
C CYS A 14 35.33 0.56 -6.16
N ASN A 15 35.46 -0.56 -5.46
CA ASN A 15 36.73 -1.27 -5.31
C ASN A 15 37.27 -1.78 -6.65
N LYS A 16 36.43 -2.43 -7.48
CA LYS A 16 36.83 -2.85 -8.83
C LYS A 16 37.10 -1.66 -9.75
N TYR A 17 36.33 -0.58 -9.67
CA TYR A 17 36.53 0.62 -10.49
C TYR A 17 37.91 1.22 -10.23
N THR A 18 38.27 1.42 -8.95
CA THR A 18 39.60 1.95 -8.59
C THR A 18 40.74 1.01 -8.94
N ALA A 19 40.52 -0.31 -8.98
CA ALA A 19 41.53 -1.29 -9.36
C ALA A 19 41.72 -1.43 -10.89
N LEU A 20 40.63 -1.32 -11.66
CA LEU A 20 40.65 -1.47 -13.13
C LEU A 20 41.13 -0.22 -13.84
N LEU A 21 40.94 0.95 -13.22
CA LEU A 21 41.49 2.20 -13.70
C LEU A 21 42.99 2.18 -13.50
N ARG A 22 43.72 1.96 -14.60
CA ARG A 22 45.18 2.07 -14.70
C ARG A 22 45.68 3.52 -14.52
N LEU A 23 45.11 4.26 -13.56
CA LEU A 23 45.44 5.66 -13.28
C LEU A 23 46.90 5.84 -12.91
N ARG A 24 47.50 4.83 -12.24
CA ARG A 24 48.94 4.84 -11.92
C ARG A 24 49.82 4.94 -13.17
N ASP A 25 49.39 4.34 -14.27
CA ASP A 25 50.10 4.35 -15.55
C ASP A 25 49.94 5.67 -16.31
N ALA A 26 48.94 6.50 -15.97
CA ALA A 26 48.56 7.71 -16.71
C ALA A 26 48.91 9.03 -15.99
N VAL A 27 48.86 9.06 -14.65
CA VAL A 27 48.93 10.31 -13.86
C VAL A 27 50.01 10.29 -12.77
N GLY A 28 50.69 9.15 -12.56
CA GLY A 28 51.65 8.95 -11.47
C GLY A 28 51.02 8.28 -10.23
N PRO A 29 51.63 8.38 -9.03
CA PRO A 29 51.13 7.67 -7.84
C PRO A 29 49.73 8.18 -7.45
N VAL A 30 48.75 7.27 -7.50
CA VAL A 30 47.39 7.48 -7.01
C VAL A 30 47.21 6.79 -5.67
N GLU A 31 46.83 7.57 -4.67
CA GLU A 31 46.48 7.08 -3.34
C GLU A 31 44.99 6.72 -3.29
N LEU A 32 44.69 5.50 -2.83
CA LEU A 32 43.33 5.00 -2.67
C LEU A 32 43.02 4.91 -1.17
N VAL A 33 42.04 5.69 -0.71
CA VAL A 33 41.67 5.76 0.71
C VAL A 33 40.26 5.21 0.89
N ASP A 34 40.14 4.07 1.58
CA ASP A 34 38.86 3.53 2.02
C ASP A 34 38.33 4.33 3.21
N VAL A 35 37.26 5.09 2.99
CA VAL A 35 36.70 5.98 4.02
C VAL A 35 36.13 5.22 5.22
N ARG A 36 35.83 3.92 5.10
CA ARG A 36 35.37 3.09 6.23
C ARG A 36 36.47 2.73 7.21
N ARG A 37 37.71 2.63 6.73
CA ARG A 37 38.90 2.38 7.57
C ARG A 37 39.45 3.64 8.21
N HIS A 38 39.05 4.81 7.71
CA HIS A 38 39.53 6.12 8.15
C HIS A 38 38.37 7.06 8.55
N PRO A 39 37.68 6.83 9.69
CA PRO A 39 36.49 7.57 10.07
C PRO A 39 36.72 9.08 10.26
N ASN A 40 37.91 9.50 10.67
CA ASN A 40 38.27 10.91 10.78
C ASN A 40 38.29 11.61 9.41
N ILE A 41 38.79 10.93 8.37
CA ILE A 41 38.80 11.43 7.00
C ILE A 41 37.36 11.52 6.47
N ALA A 42 36.56 10.46 6.72
CA ALA A 42 35.15 10.44 6.33
C ALA A 42 34.37 11.62 6.94
N LEU A 43 34.57 11.89 8.23
CA LEU A 43 33.94 13.00 8.94
C LEU A 43 34.38 14.36 8.39
N ASN A 44 35.67 14.53 8.07
CA ASN A 44 36.18 15.77 7.47
C ASN A 44 35.58 16.03 6.09
N LEU A 45 35.46 15.00 5.25
CA LEU A 45 34.81 15.11 3.94
C LEU A 45 33.31 15.43 4.07
N GLN A 46 32.62 14.78 5.02
CA GLN A 46 31.21 15.08 5.31
C GLN A 46 31.01 16.52 5.81
N ARG A 47 31.89 17.01 6.69
CA ARG A 47 31.87 18.41 7.16
C ARG A 47 32.14 19.40 6.04
N ALA A 48 32.95 19.02 5.05
CA ALA A 48 33.19 19.80 3.84
C ALA A 48 32.01 19.75 2.83
N GLY A 49 30.90 19.09 3.17
CA GLY A 49 29.69 19.03 2.34
C GLY A 49 29.61 17.84 1.38
N PHE A 50 30.57 16.91 1.42
CA PHE A 50 30.56 15.73 0.55
C PHE A 50 29.77 14.57 1.15
N ASP A 51 28.72 14.16 0.44
CA ASP A 51 27.91 13.00 0.82
C ASP A 51 28.54 11.71 0.28
N LEU A 52 29.27 11.00 1.14
CA LEU A 52 30.00 9.77 0.81
C LEU A 52 29.07 8.59 0.44
N ASP A 53 27.80 8.64 0.84
CA ASP A 53 26.79 7.66 0.38
C ASP A 53 26.36 7.94 -1.06
N LYS A 54 26.50 9.18 -1.53
CA LYS A 54 26.14 9.57 -2.90
C LYS A 54 27.27 9.49 -3.90
N GLY A 55 28.52 9.28 -3.48
CA GLY A 55 29.63 9.10 -4.40
C GLY A 55 31.02 9.16 -3.77
N MET A 56 32.02 8.79 -4.56
CA MET A 56 33.43 8.95 -4.23
C MET A 56 33.87 10.41 -4.35
N VAL A 57 34.97 10.75 -3.68
CA VAL A 57 35.62 12.06 -3.79
C VAL A 57 36.99 11.88 -4.44
N LEU A 58 37.29 12.69 -5.45
CA LEU A 58 38.62 12.81 -6.04
C LEU A 58 39.24 14.12 -5.53
N GLU A 59 40.45 14.05 -4.98
CA GLU A 59 41.27 15.20 -4.64
C GLU A 59 42.50 15.24 -5.56
N THR A 60 42.65 16.34 -6.31
CA THR A 60 43.77 16.56 -7.22
C THR A 60 43.96 18.06 -7.43
N ASP A 61 45.22 18.53 -7.53
CA ASP A 61 45.59 19.94 -7.68
C ASP A 61 44.90 20.88 -6.66
N GLY A 62 44.79 20.42 -5.41
CA GLY A 62 44.14 21.16 -4.33
C GLY A 62 42.61 21.32 -4.46
N LYS A 63 41.99 20.69 -5.47
CA LYS A 63 40.54 20.71 -5.71
C LYS A 63 39.90 19.36 -5.42
N ARG A 64 38.70 19.40 -4.86
CA ARG A 64 37.88 18.21 -4.59
C ARG A 64 36.69 18.14 -5.54
N TYR A 65 36.52 16.99 -6.16
CA TYR A 65 35.39 16.66 -7.03
C TYR A 65 34.60 15.51 -6.41
N HIS A 66 33.27 15.49 -6.59
CA HIS A 66 32.40 14.48 -5.99
C HIS A 66 31.47 13.83 -7.01
N GLY A 67 31.21 12.55 -6.82
CA GLY A 67 30.22 11.80 -7.58
C GLY A 67 30.48 11.82 -9.09
N ALA A 68 29.50 12.33 -9.86
CA ALA A 68 29.61 12.41 -11.32
C ALA A 68 30.81 13.25 -11.78
N ASP A 69 31.12 14.33 -11.07
CA ASP A 69 32.26 15.19 -11.40
C ASP A 69 33.59 14.51 -11.10
N ALA A 70 33.67 13.74 -10.00
CA ALA A 70 34.84 12.91 -9.71
C ALA A 70 35.05 11.87 -10.81
N MET A 71 33.98 11.16 -11.19
CA MET A 71 34.02 10.12 -12.22
C MET A 71 34.42 10.67 -13.59
N ASN A 72 33.93 11.86 -13.95
CA ASN A 72 34.32 12.54 -15.18
C ASN A 72 35.80 12.93 -15.20
N ARG A 73 36.32 13.50 -14.10
CA ARG A 73 37.75 13.88 -14.00
C ARG A 73 38.64 12.64 -14.01
N ILE A 74 38.25 11.59 -13.30
CA ILE A 74 38.94 10.30 -13.36
C ILE A 74 38.99 9.75 -14.79
N ALA A 75 37.87 9.82 -15.53
CA ALA A 75 37.81 9.36 -16.92
C ALA A 75 38.73 10.16 -17.85
N LEU A 76 38.83 11.49 -17.67
CA LEU A 76 39.73 12.36 -18.43
C LEU A 76 41.21 12.14 -18.10
N LEU A 77 41.50 11.72 -16.86
CA LEU A 77 42.86 11.43 -16.40
C LEU A 77 43.32 10.00 -16.73
N SER A 78 42.42 9.12 -17.15
CA SER A 78 42.72 7.73 -17.47
C SER A 78 43.24 7.59 -18.90
N ASN A 79 44.21 6.71 -19.14
CA ASN A 79 44.62 6.38 -20.50
C ASN A 79 43.54 5.56 -21.22
N GLU A 80 43.37 5.74 -22.54
CA GLU A 80 42.35 5.01 -23.32
C GLU A 80 42.75 3.56 -23.64
N ARG A 81 43.86 3.05 -23.07
CA ARG A 81 44.38 1.72 -23.39
C ARG A 81 43.57 0.63 -22.66
N GLY A 82 42.80 -0.13 -23.43
CA GLY A 82 42.01 -1.28 -22.97
C GLY A 82 40.49 -1.04 -23.10
N PRO A 83 39.70 -2.12 -23.28
CA PRO A 83 38.27 -2.01 -23.60
C PRO A 83 37.46 -1.28 -22.51
N PHE A 84 37.80 -1.51 -21.24
CA PHE A 84 37.14 -0.83 -20.11
C PHE A 84 37.43 0.67 -20.06
N ASN A 85 38.69 1.07 -20.24
CA ASN A 85 39.08 2.48 -20.20
C ASN A 85 38.52 3.26 -21.39
N TRP A 86 38.46 2.65 -22.57
CA TRP A 86 37.82 3.25 -23.76
C TRP A 86 36.32 3.52 -23.52
N ILE A 87 35.58 2.54 -22.98
CA ILE A 87 34.17 2.72 -22.59
C ILE A 87 34.06 3.85 -21.55
N ASN A 88 34.90 3.82 -20.51
CA ASN A 88 34.87 4.81 -19.43
C ASN A 88 35.12 6.23 -19.96
N ALA A 89 36.14 6.44 -20.82
CA ALA A 89 36.42 7.72 -21.44
C ALA A 89 35.28 8.18 -22.37
N ARG A 90 34.71 7.26 -23.17
CA ARG A 90 33.64 7.58 -24.13
C ARG A 90 32.34 8.02 -23.48
N PHE A 91 31.95 7.39 -22.36
CA PHE A 91 30.72 7.71 -21.63
C PHE A 91 30.93 8.77 -20.54
N PHE A 92 31.98 8.64 -19.73
CA PHE A 92 32.21 9.53 -18.59
C PHE A 92 33.15 10.69 -18.88
N GLY A 93 33.84 10.74 -20.02
CA GLY A 93 34.64 11.91 -20.44
C GLY A 93 33.78 13.13 -20.79
N LYS A 94 32.51 12.93 -21.17
CA LYS A 94 31.55 14.02 -21.42
C LYS A 94 30.81 14.38 -20.11
N PRO A 95 30.92 15.62 -19.59
CA PRO A 95 30.33 15.98 -18.29
C PRO A 95 28.81 15.80 -18.20
N TRP A 96 28.08 16.13 -19.27
CA TRP A 96 26.61 15.99 -19.29
C TRP A 96 26.18 14.52 -19.24
N LEU A 97 26.90 13.63 -19.95
CA LEU A 97 26.60 12.21 -20.02
C LEU A 97 26.95 11.50 -18.71
N ALA A 98 28.07 11.88 -18.09
CA ALA A 98 28.42 11.45 -16.74
C ALA A 98 27.32 11.81 -15.74
N ARG A 99 26.83 13.06 -15.74
CA ARG A 99 25.74 13.49 -14.85
C ARG A 99 24.41 12.75 -15.11
N ALA A 100 24.13 12.38 -16.37
CA ALA A 100 22.91 11.64 -16.72
C ALA A 100 22.96 10.16 -16.31
N LEU A 101 24.11 9.49 -16.48
CA LEU A 101 24.29 8.06 -16.18
C LEU A 101 24.59 7.80 -14.69
N TYR A 102 25.23 8.75 -14.00
CA TYR A 102 25.67 8.59 -12.62
C TYR A 102 24.56 8.21 -11.64
N PRO A 103 23.32 8.74 -11.71
CA PRO A 103 22.22 8.30 -10.85
C PRO A 103 21.94 6.80 -10.94
N VAL A 104 22.06 6.20 -12.14
CA VAL A 104 21.85 4.75 -12.35
C VAL A 104 23.00 3.95 -11.72
N LEU A 105 24.25 4.38 -11.89
CA LEU A 105 25.39 3.74 -11.24
C LEU A 105 25.31 3.82 -9.71
N ARG A 106 24.93 4.99 -9.19
CA ARG A 106 24.69 5.20 -7.76
C ARG A 106 23.56 4.32 -7.25
N ALA A 107 22.47 4.18 -8.01
CA ALA A 107 21.39 3.28 -7.70
C ALA A 107 21.86 1.82 -7.65
N GLY A 108 22.69 1.39 -8.60
CA GLY A 108 23.33 0.07 -8.60
C GLY A 108 24.24 -0.15 -7.38
N ARG A 109 25.10 0.83 -7.03
CA ARG A 109 25.88 0.79 -5.79
C ARG A 109 25.00 0.63 -4.56
N GLY A 110 23.95 1.45 -4.45
CA GLY A 110 23.00 1.39 -3.35
C GLY A 110 22.31 0.03 -3.25
N ALA A 111 21.94 -0.55 -4.41
CA ALA A 111 21.36 -1.89 -4.51
C ALA A 111 22.23 -2.96 -3.91
N THR A 112 23.49 -2.98 -4.34
CA THR A 112 24.44 -4.01 -3.93
C THR A 112 24.77 -3.88 -2.45
N LEU A 113 25.02 -2.66 -1.95
CA LEU A 113 25.23 -2.44 -0.52
C LEU A 113 24.00 -2.85 0.32
N PHE A 114 22.81 -2.50 -0.17
CA PHE A 114 21.56 -2.90 0.47
C PHE A 114 21.38 -4.42 0.49
N ALA A 115 21.65 -5.13 -0.61
CA ALA A 115 21.54 -6.59 -0.68
C ALA A 115 22.60 -7.30 0.18
N LEU A 116 23.83 -6.78 0.22
CA LEU A 116 24.97 -7.43 0.88
C LEU A 116 24.99 -7.31 2.40
N GLY A 117 24.25 -6.38 3.00
CA GLY A 117 24.34 -6.20 4.46
C GLY A 117 24.84 -4.85 4.91
N HIS A 118 25.50 -4.11 4.02
CA HIS A 118 26.32 -2.96 4.37
C HIS A 118 25.51 -1.73 4.78
N GLU A 119 25.96 -1.09 5.87
CA GLU A 119 25.38 0.14 6.38
C GLU A 119 25.85 1.35 5.56
N ARG A 120 25.07 2.43 5.62
CA ARG A 120 25.46 3.72 5.05
C ARG A 120 26.59 4.35 5.86
N ILE A 121 27.41 5.14 5.19
CA ILE A 121 28.54 5.86 5.79
C ILE A 121 28.01 7.04 6.62
N GLY A 122 26.93 7.69 6.17
CA GLY A 122 26.19 8.64 6.99
C GLY A 122 25.37 7.93 8.06
N LYS A 123 25.51 8.36 9.33
CA LYS A 123 24.63 7.90 10.41
C LYS A 123 23.19 8.33 10.08
N ASN A 124 22.28 7.36 9.92
CA ASN A 124 20.84 7.63 10.09
C ASN A 124 20.60 7.64 11.61
N PRO A 125 20.28 8.79 12.24
CA PRO A 125 19.93 8.82 13.65
C PRO A 125 18.83 7.80 13.96
N ALA A 126 18.98 7.03 15.03
CA ALA A 126 17.96 6.06 15.48
C ALA A 126 16.56 6.71 15.68
N ALA A 127 16.52 8.03 15.87
CA ALA A 127 15.30 8.83 15.93
C ALA A 127 14.56 8.88 14.57
N GLU A 128 15.26 8.99 13.44
CA GLU A 128 14.68 9.15 12.09
C GLU A 128 13.93 7.90 11.61
N LEU A 129 14.31 6.71 12.09
CA LEU A 129 13.67 5.44 11.75
C LEU A 129 12.43 5.13 12.62
N SER A 130 12.05 6.02 13.54
CA SER A 130 10.95 5.75 14.47
C SER A 130 9.59 5.68 13.75
N ALA A 131 9.31 6.63 12.87
CA ALA A 131 8.07 6.65 12.08
C ALA A 131 7.97 5.43 11.16
N PHE A 132 9.09 5.09 10.49
CA PHE A 132 9.18 3.87 9.71
C PHE A 132 8.93 2.61 10.56
N ALA A 133 9.54 2.51 11.76
CA ALA A 133 9.36 1.35 12.62
C ALA A 133 7.92 1.17 13.10
N VAL A 134 7.22 2.26 13.47
CA VAL A 134 5.81 2.19 13.87
C VAL A 134 4.94 1.73 12.69
N PHE A 135 5.14 2.31 11.50
CA PHE A 135 4.43 1.90 10.29
C PHE A 135 4.75 0.45 9.89
N ALA A 136 6.02 0.07 9.83
CA ALA A 136 6.46 -1.27 9.43
C ALA A 136 5.99 -2.36 10.41
N HIS A 137 5.88 -2.05 11.70
CA HIS A 137 5.26 -2.96 12.67
C HIS A 137 3.80 -3.22 12.33
N ALA A 138 2.98 -2.19 12.12
CA ALA A 138 1.58 -2.36 11.75
C ALA A 138 1.41 -2.97 10.35
N PHE A 139 2.28 -2.62 9.39
CA PHE A 139 2.28 -3.20 8.06
C PHE A 139 2.67 -4.69 8.08
N GLY A 140 3.57 -5.09 8.98
CA GLY A 140 3.88 -6.51 9.23
C GLY A 140 2.69 -7.29 9.79
N MET A 141 1.91 -6.68 10.69
CA MET A 141 0.63 -7.24 11.15
C MET A 141 -0.35 -7.40 10.00
N TYR A 142 -0.45 -6.40 9.13
CA TYR A 142 -1.27 -6.45 7.91
C TYR A 142 -0.85 -7.60 7.00
N ALA A 143 0.43 -7.73 6.67
CA ALA A 143 0.91 -8.84 5.85
C ALA A 143 0.59 -10.21 6.46
N PHE A 144 0.68 -10.36 7.78
CA PHE A 144 0.27 -11.60 8.42
C PHE A 144 -1.25 -11.82 8.32
N ALA A 145 -2.08 -10.82 8.64
CA ALA A 145 -3.53 -10.92 8.54
C ALA A 145 -4.02 -11.18 7.10
N ASP A 146 -3.37 -10.55 6.11
CA ASP A 146 -3.65 -10.77 4.70
C ASP A 146 -3.30 -12.22 4.29
N SER A 147 -2.22 -12.80 4.82
CA SER A 147 -1.89 -14.20 4.55
C SER A 147 -2.97 -15.16 5.05
N LEU A 148 -3.60 -14.85 6.21
CA LEU A 148 -4.72 -15.61 6.75
C LEU A 148 -5.98 -15.46 5.89
N TYR A 149 -6.31 -14.24 5.46
CA TYR A 149 -7.42 -14.00 4.54
C TYR A 149 -7.27 -14.81 3.26
N GLN A 150 -6.07 -14.77 2.68
CA GLN A 150 -5.78 -15.46 1.44
C GLN A 150 -5.81 -16.98 1.59
N PHE A 151 -5.30 -17.50 2.71
CA PHE A 151 -5.42 -18.90 3.07
C PHE A 151 -6.90 -19.33 3.16
N PHE A 152 -7.71 -18.57 3.90
CA PHE A 152 -9.14 -18.82 4.03
C PHE A 152 -9.88 -18.77 2.69
N ALA A 153 -9.55 -17.80 1.84
CA ALA A 153 -10.15 -17.62 0.52
C ALA A 153 -9.72 -18.67 -0.51
N GLY A 154 -8.99 -19.73 -0.11
CA GLY A 154 -8.53 -20.80 -1.00
C GLY A 154 -7.32 -20.44 -1.86
N TYR A 155 -6.73 -19.26 -1.67
CA TYR A 155 -5.53 -18.78 -2.39
C TYR A 155 -4.25 -19.06 -1.58
N SER A 156 -4.01 -20.34 -1.27
CA SER A 156 -2.85 -20.80 -0.49
C SER A 156 -1.69 -21.26 -1.38
N VAL A 157 -0.95 -20.30 -1.94
CA VAL A 157 0.32 -20.57 -2.64
C VAL A 157 1.51 -20.39 -1.69
N PRO A 158 2.69 -20.98 -1.96
CA PRO A 158 3.88 -20.79 -1.10
C PRO A 158 4.23 -19.32 -0.83
N GLN A 159 3.95 -18.45 -1.80
CA GLN A 159 4.13 -16.99 -1.67
C GLN A 159 3.26 -16.38 -0.57
N THR A 160 2.04 -16.90 -0.37
CA THR A 160 1.10 -16.45 0.67
C THR A 160 1.70 -16.59 2.07
N TRP A 161 2.25 -17.78 2.36
CA TRP A 161 2.91 -18.05 3.63
C TRP A 161 4.25 -17.32 3.76
N ALA A 162 4.97 -17.12 2.65
CA ALA A 162 6.22 -16.38 2.66
C ALA A 162 6.03 -14.93 3.13
N PHE A 163 5.05 -14.21 2.58
CA PHE A 163 4.80 -12.83 3.03
C PHE A 163 4.20 -12.78 4.44
N GLY A 164 3.40 -13.77 4.86
CA GLY A 164 2.93 -13.91 6.24
C GLY A 164 4.08 -14.07 7.24
N ALA A 165 5.06 -14.92 6.93
CA ALA A 165 6.26 -15.13 7.75
C ALA A 165 7.15 -13.87 7.80
N LEU A 166 7.33 -13.18 6.67
CA LEU A 166 8.04 -11.89 6.62
C LEU A 166 7.30 -10.79 7.41
N GLY A 167 5.97 -10.81 7.42
CA GLY A 167 5.12 -9.96 8.24
C GLY A 167 5.37 -10.16 9.74
N LEU A 168 5.35 -11.42 10.20
CA LEU A 168 5.72 -11.77 11.58
C LEU A 168 7.16 -11.34 11.91
N TYR A 169 8.10 -11.49 10.98
CA TYR A 169 9.47 -11.01 11.17
C TYR A 169 9.51 -9.50 11.38
N LEU A 170 8.72 -8.71 10.65
CA LEU A 170 8.64 -7.26 10.86
C LEU A 170 8.01 -6.87 12.19
N LEU A 171 7.14 -7.70 12.78
CA LEU A 171 6.67 -7.46 14.15
C LEU A 171 7.81 -7.52 15.16
N VAL A 172 8.74 -8.45 14.97
CA VAL A 172 9.93 -8.66 15.81
C VAL A 172 11.06 -7.69 15.48
N ARG A 173 11.23 -7.31 14.21
CA ARG A 173 12.28 -6.38 13.74
C ARG A 173 11.69 -5.30 12.83
N PRO A 174 10.91 -4.36 13.38
CA PRO A 174 10.23 -3.32 12.59
C PRO A 174 11.19 -2.30 11.96
N ARG A 175 12.44 -2.28 12.41
CA ARG A 175 13.51 -1.42 11.86
C ARG A 175 14.25 -2.04 10.67
N SER A 176 13.70 -3.08 10.04
CA SER A 176 14.35 -3.79 8.92
C SER A 176 13.78 -3.40 7.55
N PRO A 177 14.36 -2.38 6.88
CA PRO A 177 14.08 -2.05 5.50
C PRO A 177 14.10 -3.19 4.50
N ARG A 178 15.06 -4.12 4.62
CA ARG A 178 15.25 -5.21 3.66
C ARG A 178 14.05 -6.11 3.60
N ILE A 179 13.59 -6.49 4.79
CA ILE A 179 12.41 -7.33 4.95
C ILE A 179 11.17 -6.58 4.50
N PHE A 180 11.05 -5.29 4.83
CA PHE A 180 9.94 -4.46 4.35
C PHE A 180 9.88 -4.37 2.81
N CYS A 181 11.03 -4.16 2.14
CA CYS A 181 11.09 -4.12 0.69
C CYS A 181 10.76 -5.48 0.06
N LEU A 182 11.35 -6.57 0.58
CA LEU A 182 11.07 -7.92 0.09
C LEU A 182 9.58 -8.27 0.26
N LEU A 183 9.03 -7.99 1.44
CA LEU A 183 7.63 -8.19 1.75
C LEU A 183 6.73 -7.41 0.78
N SER A 184 6.97 -6.10 0.63
CA SER A 184 6.16 -5.24 -0.23
C SER A 184 6.22 -5.67 -1.70
N ALA A 185 7.39 -6.12 -2.18
CA ALA A 185 7.56 -6.61 -3.55
C ALA A 185 6.79 -7.92 -3.78
N LEU A 186 6.86 -8.87 -2.83
CA LEU A 186 6.12 -10.13 -2.91
C LEU A 186 4.61 -9.89 -2.88
N MET A 187 4.13 -9.02 -1.98
CA MET A 187 2.70 -8.69 -1.91
C MET A 187 2.24 -8.00 -3.20
N LEU A 188 3.01 -7.05 -3.74
CA LEU A 188 2.64 -6.37 -4.99
C LEU A 188 2.60 -7.35 -6.19
N ALA A 189 3.56 -8.26 -6.28
CA ALA A 189 3.57 -9.28 -7.32
C ALA A 189 2.33 -10.19 -7.23
N GLN A 190 1.90 -10.53 -6.01
CA GLN A 190 0.72 -11.34 -5.76
C GLN A 190 -0.58 -10.62 -6.15
N GLU A 191 -0.73 -9.36 -5.78
CA GLU A 191 -1.90 -8.56 -6.15
C GLU A 191 -2.02 -8.38 -7.67
N ILE A 192 -0.89 -8.17 -8.36
CA ILE A 192 -0.86 -8.11 -9.83
C ILE A 192 -1.24 -9.46 -10.45
N ALA A 193 -0.78 -10.57 -9.87
CA ALA A 193 -1.09 -11.92 -10.36
C ALA A 193 -2.56 -12.29 -10.17
N LYS A 194 -3.17 -11.85 -9.07
CA LYS A 194 -4.59 -12.10 -8.76
C LYS A 194 -5.55 -11.22 -9.53
N ALA A 195 -5.10 -10.08 -10.04
CA ALA A 195 -5.97 -9.18 -10.78
C ALA A 195 -6.59 -9.91 -12.00
N PRO A 196 -7.92 -9.88 -12.17
CA PRO A 196 -8.86 -8.98 -11.49
C PRO A 196 -9.47 -9.49 -10.18
N VAL A 197 -9.57 -8.62 -9.15
CA VAL A 197 -10.25 -8.92 -7.87
C VAL A 197 -11.33 -7.87 -7.60
N GLN A 198 -12.60 -8.25 -7.44
CA GLN A 198 -13.72 -7.29 -7.38
C GLN A 198 -13.89 -6.55 -6.03
N SER A 199 -12.99 -6.74 -5.06
CA SER A 199 -13.13 -6.20 -3.70
C SER A 199 -12.55 -4.78 -3.54
N ASN A 200 -13.23 -3.95 -2.74
CA ASN A 200 -12.75 -2.61 -2.38
C ASN A 200 -11.46 -2.67 -1.55
N HIS A 201 -11.30 -3.69 -0.70
CA HIS A 201 -10.07 -3.91 0.07
C HIS A 201 -8.86 -4.10 -0.85
N ALA A 202 -8.99 -4.94 -1.88
CA ALA A 202 -7.91 -5.22 -2.83
C ALA A 202 -7.43 -3.96 -3.58
N LEU A 203 -8.35 -3.03 -3.88
CA LEU A 203 -7.97 -1.76 -4.51
C LEU A 203 -7.11 -0.89 -3.58
N LEU A 204 -7.51 -0.71 -2.32
CA LEU A 204 -6.74 0.08 -1.36
C LEU A 204 -5.34 -0.52 -1.15
N VAL A 205 -5.27 -1.85 -1.02
CA VAL A 205 -4.01 -2.62 -0.92
C VAL A 205 -3.12 -2.34 -2.14
N THR A 206 -3.66 -2.50 -3.34
CA THR A 206 -2.90 -2.32 -4.59
C THR A 206 -2.33 -0.91 -4.69
N PHE A 207 -3.14 0.12 -4.40
CA PHE A 207 -2.68 1.51 -4.45
C PHE A 207 -1.63 1.82 -3.37
N ALA A 208 -1.78 1.26 -2.16
CA ALA A 208 -0.79 1.41 -1.10
C ALA A 208 0.54 0.75 -1.47
N LEU A 209 0.52 -0.49 -1.98
CA LEU A 209 1.71 -1.22 -2.43
C LEU A 209 2.38 -0.54 -3.64
N LEU A 210 1.60 -0.06 -4.60
CA LEU A 210 2.12 0.71 -5.74
C LEU A 210 2.81 2.00 -5.26
N ALA A 211 2.21 2.71 -4.31
CA ALA A 211 2.80 3.91 -3.72
C ALA A 211 4.10 3.58 -2.97
N ILE A 212 4.15 2.48 -2.21
CA ILE A 212 5.38 1.99 -1.56
C ILE A 212 6.46 1.70 -2.60
N ALA A 213 6.14 0.96 -3.67
CA ALA A 213 7.09 0.61 -4.72
C ALA A 213 7.64 1.85 -5.44
N VAL A 214 6.76 2.76 -5.87
CA VAL A 214 7.16 4.00 -6.57
C VAL A 214 7.96 4.93 -5.65
N ALA A 215 7.60 5.05 -4.36
CA ALA A 215 8.37 5.82 -3.39
C ALA A 215 9.77 5.21 -3.17
N GLY A 216 9.85 3.87 -3.09
CA GLY A 216 11.10 3.12 -3.01
C GLY A 216 12.01 3.40 -4.20
N VAL A 217 11.50 3.23 -5.43
CA VAL A 217 12.24 3.52 -6.67
C VAL A 217 12.69 4.98 -6.73
N TYR A 218 11.80 5.92 -6.39
CA TYR A 218 12.10 7.36 -6.38
C TYR A 218 13.25 7.71 -5.43
N VAL A 219 13.24 7.18 -4.20
CA VAL A 219 14.28 7.41 -3.19
C VAL A 219 15.58 6.74 -3.58
N TRP A 220 15.50 5.52 -4.10
CA TRP A 220 16.63 4.71 -4.50
C TRP A 220 17.41 5.36 -5.64
N LEU A 221 16.73 5.76 -6.72
CA LEU A 221 17.34 6.46 -7.86
C LEU A 221 18.03 7.77 -7.43
N ARG A 222 17.53 8.40 -6.37
CA ARG A 222 18.06 9.65 -5.82
C ARG A 222 19.10 9.46 -4.70
N GLY A 223 19.41 8.22 -4.30
CA GLY A 223 20.35 7.92 -3.22
C GLY A 223 19.95 8.54 -1.88
N ARG A 224 18.64 8.66 -1.59
CA ARG A 224 18.14 9.30 -0.35
C ARG A 224 17.92 8.28 0.78
N SER A 225 17.78 8.75 2.01
CA SER A 225 17.60 7.91 3.22
C SER A 225 16.19 7.31 3.34
N TRP A 226 15.99 6.41 4.31
CA TRP A 226 14.64 5.92 4.63
C TRP A 226 13.71 6.98 5.18
N LEU A 227 14.25 8.01 5.83
CA LEU A 227 13.46 9.17 6.20
C LEU A 227 12.84 9.81 4.96
N ALA A 228 13.62 9.99 3.89
CA ALA A 228 13.13 10.55 2.64
C ALA A 228 12.08 9.65 1.95
N PHE A 229 12.10 8.34 2.19
CA PHE A 229 11.02 7.46 1.76
C PHE A 229 9.75 7.72 2.54
N MET A 230 9.84 7.81 3.87
CA MET A 230 8.66 8.13 4.68
C MET A 230 8.10 9.50 4.31
N GLU A 231 8.94 10.50 4.07
CA GLU A 231 8.52 11.81 3.56
C GLU A 231 7.82 11.75 2.19
N ALA A 232 8.25 10.84 1.31
CA ALA A 232 7.66 10.67 -0.01
C ALA A 232 6.34 9.88 0.04
N PHE A 233 6.28 8.79 0.82
CA PHE A 233 5.17 7.85 0.89
C PHE A 233 4.06 8.30 1.83
N SER A 234 4.39 8.83 3.02
CA SER A 234 3.38 9.16 4.05
C SER A 234 2.26 10.08 3.53
N PRO A 235 2.54 11.12 2.72
CA PRO A 235 1.48 11.95 2.14
C PRO A 235 0.47 11.17 1.32
N VAL A 236 0.96 10.22 0.49
CA VAL A 236 0.11 9.36 -0.33
C VAL A 236 -0.73 8.44 0.55
N GLY A 237 -0.11 7.73 1.50
CA GLY A 237 -0.83 6.84 2.41
C GLY A 237 -1.89 7.56 3.25
N ARG A 238 -1.60 8.80 3.68
CA ARG A 238 -2.58 9.68 4.34
C ARG A 238 -3.74 10.01 3.43
N LEU A 239 -3.46 10.38 2.18
CA LEU A 239 -4.50 10.73 1.21
C LEU A 239 -5.34 9.52 0.81
N LEU A 240 -4.75 8.32 0.69
CA LEU A 240 -5.50 7.07 0.50
C LEU A 240 -6.49 6.83 1.65
N LEU A 241 -6.06 6.99 2.90
CA LEU A 241 -6.94 6.84 4.07
C LEU A 241 -8.03 7.92 4.14
N LEU A 242 -7.69 9.18 3.90
CA LEU A 242 -8.68 10.28 3.87
C LEU A 242 -9.70 10.07 2.75
N THR A 243 -9.25 9.59 1.59
CA THR A 243 -10.13 9.26 0.46
C THR A 243 -11.08 8.13 0.83
N MET A 244 -10.58 7.09 1.50
CA MET A 244 -11.41 6.00 2.01
C MET A 244 -12.48 6.51 2.98
N TYR A 245 -12.14 7.35 3.95
CA TYR A 245 -13.14 7.92 4.86
C TYR A 245 -14.12 8.87 4.17
N PHE A 246 -13.63 9.70 3.25
CA PHE A 246 -14.47 10.59 2.47
C PHE A 246 -15.53 9.79 1.70
N PHE A 247 -15.14 8.78 0.94
CA PHE A 247 -16.09 7.93 0.22
C PHE A 247 -16.89 7.02 1.16
N GLY A 248 -16.31 6.60 2.28
CA GLY A 248 -17.00 5.89 3.34
C GLY A 248 -18.23 6.65 3.84
N VAL A 249 -18.09 7.96 4.07
CA VAL A 249 -19.22 8.85 4.44
C VAL A 249 -20.07 9.18 3.23
N PHE A 250 -19.46 9.72 2.18
CA PHE A 250 -20.16 10.24 1.00
C PHE A 250 -21.09 9.18 0.42
N HIS A 251 -20.57 7.99 0.10
CA HIS A 251 -21.37 6.91 -0.48
C HIS A 251 -22.51 6.43 0.41
N LYS A 252 -22.42 6.58 1.74
CA LYS A 252 -23.47 6.23 2.70
C LYS A 252 -24.57 7.28 2.85
N ILE A 253 -24.44 8.47 2.23
CA ILE A 253 -25.50 9.49 2.18
C ILE A 253 -26.48 9.13 1.04
N ASN A 254 -27.19 8.01 1.21
CA ASN A 254 -28.16 7.48 0.26
C ASN A 254 -29.39 6.91 0.99
N THR A 255 -30.48 6.70 0.25
CA THR A 255 -31.75 6.22 0.81
C THR A 255 -31.66 4.82 1.42
N GLY A 256 -30.86 3.92 0.86
CA GLY A 256 -30.72 2.55 1.34
C GLY A 256 -29.97 2.46 2.67
N PHE A 257 -28.84 3.16 2.80
CA PHE A 257 -28.03 3.12 4.02
C PHE A 257 -28.74 3.77 5.21
N LEU A 258 -29.57 4.79 4.95
CA LEU A 258 -30.34 5.48 5.98
C LEU A 258 -31.63 4.74 6.37
N ASN A 259 -31.99 3.65 5.68
CA ASN A 259 -33.15 2.84 5.99
C ASN A 259 -32.80 1.74 7.02
N PRO A 260 -33.36 1.75 8.25
CA PRO A 260 -33.09 0.77 9.29
C PRO A 260 -33.38 -0.69 8.93
N ASP A 261 -34.20 -0.94 7.92
CA ASP A 261 -34.62 -2.29 7.55
C ASP A 261 -33.65 -2.97 6.58
N VAL A 262 -32.86 -2.19 5.84
CA VAL A 262 -31.93 -2.70 4.81
C VAL A 262 -30.49 -2.19 4.96
N SER A 263 -30.23 -1.31 5.93
CA SER A 263 -28.92 -0.70 6.11
C SER A 263 -27.83 -1.72 6.45
N CYS A 264 -26.73 -1.64 5.71
CA CYS A 264 -25.51 -2.39 5.98
C CYS A 264 -24.97 -2.20 7.40
N ALA A 265 -25.10 -1.01 7.99
CA ALA A 265 -24.64 -0.81 9.37
C ALA A 265 -25.37 -1.71 10.36
N VAL A 266 -26.67 -1.95 10.11
CA VAL A 266 -27.50 -2.81 10.95
C VAL A 266 -27.13 -4.29 10.75
N ASP A 267 -26.90 -4.71 9.51
CA ASP A 267 -26.50 -6.10 9.23
C ASP A 267 -25.12 -6.44 9.79
N LEU A 268 -24.16 -5.51 9.70
CA LEU A 268 -22.85 -5.66 10.32
C LEU A 268 -22.92 -5.75 11.85
N TRP A 269 -23.86 -5.00 12.47
CA TRP A 269 -24.11 -5.07 13.90
C TRP A 269 -24.70 -6.41 14.35
N LYS A 270 -25.71 -6.91 13.63
CA LYS A 270 -26.32 -8.23 13.92
C LYS A 270 -25.30 -9.37 13.87
N ALA A 271 -24.22 -9.21 13.09
CA ALA A 271 -23.13 -10.17 13.01
C ALA A 271 -22.07 -10.04 14.13
N MET A 272 -22.25 -9.16 15.11
CA MET A 272 -21.36 -9.07 16.27
C MET A 272 -21.51 -10.28 17.23
N PRO A 273 -20.51 -10.59 18.07
CA PRO A 273 -20.66 -11.59 19.12
C PRO A 273 -21.76 -11.26 20.13
N SER A 274 -22.38 -12.28 20.70
CA SER A 274 -23.21 -12.14 21.90
C SER A 274 -22.36 -11.63 23.09
N PRO A 275 -22.86 -10.71 23.94
CA PRO A 275 -24.24 -10.21 23.99
C PRO A 275 -24.53 -9.00 23.09
N LEU A 276 -23.56 -8.49 22.32
CA LEU A 276 -23.73 -7.26 21.53
C LEU A 276 -24.82 -7.44 20.46
N SER A 277 -24.80 -8.54 19.71
CA SER A 277 -25.82 -8.83 18.69
C SER A 277 -27.23 -9.00 19.24
N SER A 278 -27.39 -9.20 20.55
CA SER A 278 -28.71 -9.27 21.19
C SER A 278 -29.36 -7.89 21.38
N LEU A 279 -28.59 -6.80 21.26
CA LEU A 279 -29.13 -5.45 21.27
C LEU A 279 -29.77 -5.16 19.91
N ASP A 280 -31.09 -5.07 19.88
CA ASP A 280 -31.89 -4.71 18.70
C ASP A 280 -33.05 -3.77 19.10
N GLY A 281 -33.61 -3.08 18.11
CA GLY A 281 -34.66 -2.10 18.26
C GLY A 281 -34.42 -0.88 17.38
N LEU A 282 -35.48 -0.15 17.04
CA LEU A 282 -35.40 0.98 16.10
C LEU A 282 -34.33 2.01 16.49
N TRP A 283 -34.31 2.40 17.77
CA TRP A 283 -33.31 3.32 18.32
C TRP A 283 -31.88 2.81 18.15
N TRP A 284 -31.67 1.50 18.35
CA TRP A 284 -30.36 0.89 18.22
C TRP A 284 -29.90 0.82 16.77
N ARG A 285 -30.80 0.40 15.86
CA ARG A 285 -30.55 0.38 14.41
C ARG A 285 -30.19 1.76 13.88
N GLN A 286 -30.93 2.79 14.27
CA GLN A 286 -30.61 4.19 13.92
C GLN A 286 -29.27 4.63 14.50
N SER A 287 -28.96 4.24 15.75
CA SER A 287 -27.68 4.55 16.38
C SER A 287 -26.51 3.91 15.63
N MET A 288 -26.66 2.71 15.06
CA MET A 288 -25.63 2.09 14.22
C MET A 288 -25.44 2.86 12.92
N ILE A 289 -26.53 3.24 12.24
CA ILE A 289 -26.48 4.02 10.99
C ILE A 289 -25.78 5.37 11.20
N TYR A 290 -26.31 6.20 12.10
CA TYR A 290 -25.80 7.54 12.34
C TYR A 290 -24.47 7.52 13.10
N GLY A 291 -24.25 6.53 13.96
CA GLY A 291 -22.98 6.32 14.66
C GLY A 291 -21.84 5.99 13.70
N THR A 292 -22.08 5.15 12.68
CA THR A 292 -21.09 4.89 11.63
C THR A 292 -20.79 6.16 10.84
N LEU A 293 -21.81 6.87 10.35
CA LEU A 293 -21.63 8.11 9.60
C LEU A 293 -20.87 9.18 10.40
N LEU A 294 -21.29 9.42 11.64
CA LEU A 294 -20.67 10.40 12.51
C LEU A 294 -19.26 9.98 12.90
N GLY A 295 -19.03 8.70 13.21
CA GLY A 295 -17.71 8.17 13.52
C GLY A 295 -16.74 8.36 12.36
N GLU A 296 -17.13 7.95 11.15
CA GLU A 296 -16.32 8.14 9.94
C GLU A 296 -16.04 9.62 9.65
N ALA A 297 -17.05 10.50 9.79
CA ALA A 297 -16.89 11.94 9.61
C ALA A 297 -15.97 12.59 10.67
N ILE A 298 -16.14 12.24 11.95
CA ILE A 298 -15.28 12.73 13.05
C ILE A 298 -13.83 12.30 12.83
N MET A 299 -13.60 11.05 12.38
CA MET A 299 -12.25 10.57 12.08
C MET A 299 -11.65 11.33 10.89
N LEU A 300 -12.40 11.49 9.79
CA LEU A 300 -11.98 12.26 8.62
C LEU A 300 -11.53 13.68 9.01
N VAL A 301 -12.40 14.41 9.71
CA VAL A 301 -12.13 15.79 10.14
C VAL A 301 -11.00 15.82 11.17
N GLY A 302 -11.04 14.92 12.15
CA GLY A 302 -10.08 14.85 13.25
C GLY A 302 -8.64 14.57 12.80
N LEU A 303 -8.45 13.82 11.70
CA LEU A 303 -7.13 13.54 11.11
C LEU A 303 -6.50 14.77 10.43
N LEU A 304 -7.31 15.70 9.91
CA LEU A 304 -6.85 16.92 9.23
C LEU A 304 -6.24 17.92 10.23
N PHE A 305 -6.80 18.02 11.43
CA PHE A 305 -6.33 18.97 12.44
C PHE A 305 -5.27 18.38 13.37
N HIS A 306 -4.11 19.04 13.43
CA HIS A 306 -2.95 18.62 14.23
C HIS A 306 -3.28 18.36 15.73
N ARG A 307 -4.18 19.15 16.34
CA ARG A 307 -4.54 19.01 17.76
C ARG A 307 -5.35 17.75 18.07
N THR A 308 -6.22 17.35 17.15
CA THR A 308 -7.14 16.21 17.31
C THR A 308 -6.61 14.93 16.68
N ARG A 309 -5.57 15.03 15.84
CA ARG A 309 -5.07 13.93 15.01
C ARG A 309 -4.77 12.65 15.78
N TYR A 310 -4.09 12.74 16.92
CA TYR A 310 -3.76 11.54 17.70
C TYR A 310 -5.01 10.86 18.27
N VAL A 311 -6.05 11.64 18.63
CA VAL A 311 -7.35 11.12 19.06
C VAL A 311 -8.05 10.45 17.89
N ALA A 312 -8.04 11.07 16.71
CA ALA A 312 -8.61 10.47 15.50
C ALA A 312 -7.89 9.17 15.10
N VAL A 313 -6.57 9.09 15.27
CA VAL A 313 -5.80 7.84 15.10
C VAL A 313 -6.25 6.77 16.10
N MET A 314 -6.43 7.11 17.38
CA MET A 314 -6.94 6.15 18.37
C MET A 314 -8.35 5.66 18.05
N LEU A 315 -9.25 6.58 17.68
CA LEU A 315 -10.63 6.26 17.30
C LEU A 315 -10.65 5.40 16.03
N GLY A 316 -9.80 5.69 15.05
CA GLY A 316 -9.62 4.87 13.85
C GLY A 316 -9.17 3.45 14.17
N ILE A 317 -8.17 3.29 15.04
CA ILE A 317 -7.74 1.96 15.49
C ILE A 317 -8.90 1.25 16.20
N ALA A 318 -9.59 1.92 17.12
CA ALA A 318 -10.72 1.32 17.85
C ALA A 318 -11.88 0.92 16.91
N PHE A 319 -12.23 1.79 15.96
CA PHE A 319 -13.29 1.53 14.98
C PHE A 319 -12.96 0.32 14.11
N HIS A 320 -11.74 0.25 13.57
CA HIS A 320 -11.33 -0.88 12.74
C HIS A 320 -11.13 -2.17 13.55
N SER A 321 -10.75 -2.07 14.84
CA SER A 321 -10.77 -3.22 15.75
C SER A 321 -12.18 -3.75 16.00
N MET A 322 -13.16 -2.85 16.18
CA MET A 322 -14.56 -3.23 16.33
C MET A 322 -15.11 -3.85 15.05
N LEU A 323 -14.78 -3.30 13.88
CA LEU A 323 -15.18 -3.86 12.59
C LEU A 323 -14.65 -5.28 12.39
N ALA A 324 -13.40 -5.55 12.81
CA ALA A 324 -12.80 -6.87 12.75
C ALA A 324 -13.50 -7.90 13.67
N LEU A 325 -14.20 -7.46 14.72
CA LEU A 325 -14.93 -8.33 15.63
C LEU A 325 -16.22 -8.90 15.02
N SER A 326 -16.78 -8.22 14.03
CA SER A 326 -17.97 -8.68 13.31
C SER A 326 -17.69 -10.01 12.62
N GLY A 327 -18.53 -11.01 12.86
CA GLY A 327 -18.47 -12.31 12.17
C GLY A 327 -18.98 -12.27 10.73
N TYR A 328 -19.30 -11.08 10.21
CA TYR A 328 -19.86 -10.89 8.88
C TYR A 328 -18.89 -11.27 7.75
N GLY A 329 -17.58 -11.11 7.97
CA GLY A 329 -16.53 -11.45 7.02
C GLY A 329 -15.14 -11.35 7.64
N PHE A 330 -14.11 -11.76 6.90
CA PHE A 330 -12.73 -11.72 7.39
C PHE A 330 -12.13 -10.31 7.23
N TYR A 331 -12.52 -9.38 8.10
CA TYR A 331 -12.09 -7.97 8.02
C TYR A 331 -10.70 -7.68 8.59
N LEU A 332 -10.05 -8.66 9.22
CA LEU A 332 -8.78 -8.44 9.91
C LEU A 332 -7.69 -7.87 8.98
N ALA A 333 -7.60 -8.35 7.73
CA ALA A 333 -6.64 -7.85 6.75
C ALA A 333 -6.88 -6.36 6.43
N PHE A 334 -8.12 -5.99 6.11
CA PHE A 334 -8.48 -4.60 5.84
C PHE A 334 -8.28 -3.70 7.08
N SER A 335 -8.69 -4.15 8.26
CA SER A 335 -8.54 -3.40 9.52
C SER A 335 -7.07 -3.16 9.87
N THR A 336 -6.19 -4.13 9.65
CA THR A 336 -4.76 -3.97 9.97
C THR A 336 -4.04 -3.06 8.96
N LEU A 337 -4.42 -3.08 7.67
CA LEU A 337 -3.91 -2.11 6.69
C LEU A 337 -4.32 -0.68 7.04
N THR A 338 -5.61 -0.48 7.34
CA THR A 338 -6.12 0.84 7.70
C THR A 338 -5.46 1.34 8.99
N ILE A 339 -5.26 0.50 10.01
CA ILE A 339 -4.46 0.83 11.20
C ILE A 339 -3.04 1.27 10.82
N ALA A 340 -2.36 0.57 9.90
CA ALA A 340 -1.02 0.98 9.44
C ALA A 340 -1.05 2.37 8.79
N LEU A 341 -2.06 2.67 7.96
CA LEU A 341 -2.24 3.98 7.34
C LEU A 341 -2.56 5.08 8.38
N HIS A 342 -3.34 4.78 9.42
CA HIS A 342 -3.58 5.73 10.52
C HIS A 342 -2.28 6.14 11.21
N LEU A 343 -1.34 5.22 11.39
CA LEU A 343 -0.07 5.53 12.04
C LEU A 343 0.83 6.48 11.23
N LEU A 344 0.58 6.65 9.92
CA LEU A 344 1.26 7.65 9.09
C LEU A 344 0.90 9.09 9.48
N PHE A 345 -0.19 9.29 10.22
CA PHE A 345 -0.60 10.60 10.74
C PHE A 345 0.19 11.02 11.99
N LEU A 346 0.91 10.11 12.64
CA LEU A 346 1.75 10.46 13.79
C LEU A 346 2.93 11.33 13.37
N SER A 347 3.25 12.33 14.18
CA SER A 347 4.45 13.15 13.96
C SER A 347 5.72 12.34 14.21
N PRO A 348 6.87 12.72 13.62
CA PRO A 348 8.15 12.07 13.91
C PRO A 348 8.46 12.03 15.41
N GLY A 349 8.19 13.14 16.13
CA GLY A 349 8.37 13.21 17.59
C GLY A 349 7.47 12.25 18.37
N ALA A 350 6.21 12.12 17.96
CA ALA A 350 5.28 11.13 18.52
C ALA A 350 5.77 9.69 18.28
N ALA A 351 6.21 9.37 17.07
CA ALA A 351 6.76 8.06 16.75
C ALA A 351 8.03 7.73 17.56
N THR A 352 8.92 8.70 17.78
CA THR A 352 10.09 8.52 18.66
C THR A 352 9.67 8.23 20.09
N ARG A 353 8.70 8.97 20.65
CA ARG A 353 8.16 8.69 21.99
C ARG A 353 7.54 7.29 22.09
N ILE A 354 6.78 6.86 21.10
CA ILE A 354 6.17 5.53 21.06
C ILE A 354 7.25 4.44 21.05
N THR A 355 8.23 4.54 20.15
CA THR A 355 9.28 3.51 20.03
C THR A 355 10.29 3.50 21.18
N THR A 356 10.35 4.56 21.99
CA THR A 356 11.17 4.65 23.20
C THR A 356 10.37 4.39 24.48
N ALA A 357 9.05 4.27 24.39
CA ALA A 357 8.18 3.96 25.52
C ALA A 357 8.57 2.62 26.17
N ARG A 358 8.36 2.51 27.48
CA ARG A 358 8.68 1.31 28.26
C ARG A 358 7.96 0.07 27.69
N THR A 359 6.67 0.18 27.39
CA THR A 359 5.86 -0.94 26.87
C THR A 359 6.32 -1.41 25.50
N TRP A 360 6.70 -0.50 24.60
CA TRP A 360 7.30 -0.84 23.31
C TRP A 360 8.63 -1.58 23.48
N ARG A 361 9.54 -1.02 24.29
CA ARG A 361 10.85 -1.65 24.56
C ARG A 361 10.71 -3.02 25.22
N LEU A 362 9.79 -3.16 26.18
CA LEU A 362 9.52 -4.44 26.83
C LEU A 362 9.02 -5.48 25.83
N LEU A 363 8.02 -5.15 25.00
CA LEU A 363 7.51 -6.05 23.96
C LEU A 363 8.65 -6.49 23.03
N GLN A 364 9.40 -5.53 22.49
CA GLN A 364 10.51 -5.81 21.57
C GLN A 364 11.61 -6.66 22.23
N SER A 365 11.98 -6.37 23.49
CA SER A 365 12.96 -7.19 24.22
C SER A 365 12.47 -8.62 24.45
N ARG A 366 11.17 -8.81 24.72
CA ARG A 366 10.58 -10.13 24.95
C ARG A 366 10.53 -10.92 23.65
N LEU A 367 10.12 -10.30 22.54
CA LEU A 367 10.06 -10.92 21.21
C LEU A 367 11.44 -11.41 20.71
N HIS A 368 12.54 -10.86 21.21
CA HIS A 368 13.90 -11.33 20.90
C HIS A 368 14.38 -12.51 21.75
N THR A 369 13.63 -12.92 22.78
CA THR A 369 13.95 -14.11 23.58
C THR A 369 13.38 -15.38 22.94
N ARG A 370 13.96 -16.55 23.23
CA ARG A 370 13.41 -17.85 22.79
C ARG A 370 11.94 -18.02 23.21
N GLY A 371 11.61 -17.66 24.44
CA GLY A 371 10.23 -17.72 24.94
C GLY A 371 9.28 -16.78 24.20
N GLY A 372 9.72 -15.59 23.83
CA GLY A 372 8.92 -14.67 23.00
C GLY A 372 8.73 -15.16 21.57
N LEU A 373 9.74 -15.79 20.98
CA LEU A 373 9.63 -16.43 19.66
C LEU A 373 8.66 -17.62 19.68
N ILE A 374 8.68 -18.43 20.73
CA ILE A 374 7.68 -19.49 20.95
C ILE A 374 6.29 -18.87 21.13
N GLY A 375 6.17 -17.78 21.89
CA GLY A 375 4.91 -17.09 22.12
C GLY A 375 4.29 -16.52 20.84
N ILE A 376 5.08 -15.85 19.99
CA ILE A 376 4.57 -15.33 18.70
C ILE A 376 4.20 -16.46 17.73
N ALA A 377 4.96 -17.57 17.73
CA ALA A 377 4.64 -18.75 16.94
C ALA A 377 3.34 -19.42 17.41
N ALA A 378 3.14 -19.58 18.72
CA ALA A 378 1.91 -20.12 19.30
C ALA A 378 0.70 -19.21 19.03
N TRP A 379 0.87 -17.89 19.15
CA TRP A 379 -0.17 -16.91 18.81
C TRP A 379 -0.53 -16.97 17.31
N ALA A 380 0.46 -17.04 16.43
CA ALA A 380 0.24 -17.19 14.99
C ALA A 380 -0.46 -18.51 14.65
N ALA A 381 -0.04 -19.63 15.27
CA ALA A 381 -0.68 -20.93 15.10
C ALA A 381 -2.15 -20.91 15.56
N GLY A 382 -2.44 -20.26 16.68
CA GLY A 382 -3.82 -20.06 17.15
C GLY A 382 -4.68 -19.28 16.15
N LEU A 383 -4.15 -18.19 15.58
CA LEU A 383 -4.85 -17.43 14.55
C LEU A 383 -5.07 -18.23 13.26
N ILE A 384 -4.08 -19.03 12.83
CA ILE A 384 -4.22 -19.91 11.67
C ILE A 384 -5.32 -20.96 11.92
N ALA A 385 -5.28 -21.65 13.05
CA ALA A 385 -6.27 -22.67 13.40
C ALA A 385 -7.69 -22.10 13.50
N LEU A 386 -7.88 -20.95 14.13
CA LEU A 386 -9.19 -20.30 14.21
C LEU A 386 -9.69 -19.81 12.84
N THR A 387 -8.77 -19.39 11.96
CA THR A 387 -9.10 -18.99 10.59
C THR A 387 -9.54 -20.20 9.76
N ASP A 388 -8.86 -21.33 9.87
CA ASP A 388 -9.22 -22.59 9.21
C ASP A 388 -10.60 -23.08 9.62
N LEU A 389 -10.93 -22.92 10.92
CA LEU A 389 -12.26 -23.22 11.47
C LEU A 389 -13.34 -22.18 11.11
N GLY A 390 -13.02 -21.13 10.37
CA GLY A 390 -13.96 -20.05 10.03
C GLY A 390 -14.43 -19.20 11.22
N GLN A 391 -13.74 -19.25 12.37
CA GLN A 391 -14.13 -18.56 13.59
C GLN A 391 -13.62 -17.11 13.65
N PHE A 392 -14.10 -16.25 12.76
CA PHE A 392 -13.57 -14.88 12.58
C PHE A 392 -13.66 -14.02 13.85
N THR A 393 -14.75 -14.14 14.61
CA THR A 393 -14.89 -13.43 15.88
C THR A 393 -13.82 -13.88 16.90
N SER A 394 -13.52 -15.18 16.98
CA SER A 394 -12.45 -15.71 17.83
C SER A 394 -11.08 -15.23 17.37
N VAL A 395 -10.84 -15.18 16.06
CA VAL A 395 -9.62 -14.59 15.46
C VAL A 395 -9.47 -13.14 15.91
N ALA A 396 -10.54 -12.35 15.82
CA ALA A 396 -10.54 -10.95 16.23
C ALA A 396 -10.29 -10.77 17.74
N LEU A 397 -10.88 -11.61 18.58
CA LEU A 397 -10.64 -11.61 20.03
C LEU A 397 -9.18 -11.94 20.38
N LEU A 398 -8.56 -12.93 19.70
CA LEU A 398 -7.16 -13.30 19.91
C LEU A 398 -6.18 -12.21 19.44
N TRP A 399 -6.59 -11.38 18.47
CA TRP A 399 -5.82 -10.24 17.99
C TRP A 399 -6.04 -8.95 18.81
N LEU A 400 -7.22 -8.77 19.42
CA LEU A 400 -7.64 -7.55 20.11
C LEU A 400 -6.59 -6.97 21.08
N PRO A 401 -5.85 -7.77 21.89
CA PRO A 401 -4.80 -7.25 22.78
C PRO A 401 -3.73 -6.42 22.06
N TRP A 402 -3.36 -6.78 20.83
CA TRP A 402 -2.39 -6.03 20.03
C TRP A 402 -2.92 -4.62 19.70
N SER A 403 -4.18 -4.54 19.28
CA SER A 403 -4.80 -3.25 18.92
C SER A 403 -5.02 -2.36 20.14
N VAL A 404 -5.45 -2.94 21.27
CA VAL A 404 -5.61 -2.22 22.55
C VAL A 404 -4.27 -1.67 23.04
N TRP A 405 -3.21 -2.47 22.92
CA TRP A 405 -1.84 -2.03 23.21
C TRP A 405 -1.42 -0.84 22.33
N LEU A 406 -1.71 -0.86 21.03
CA LEU A 406 -1.45 0.28 20.14
C LEU A 406 -2.28 1.51 20.51
N ILE A 407 -3.57 1.37 20.82
CA ILE A 407 -4.43 2.47 21.29
C ILE A 407 -3.83 3.12 22.53
N CYS A 408 -3.39 2.31 23.50
CA CYS A 408 -2.77 2.81 24.74
C CYS A 408 -1.45 3.56 24.46
N LEU A 409 -0.63 3.06 23.54
CA LEU A 409 0.60 3.73 23.12
C LEU A 409 0.33 5.08 22.45
N VAL A 410 -0.60 5.12 21.49
CA VAL A 410 -0.98 6.36 20.80
C VAL A 410 -1.61 7.34 21.77
N GLY A 411 -2.48 6.90 22.68
CA GLY A 411 -3.10 7.78 23.66
C GLY A 411 -2.11 8.41 24.63
N ARG A 412 -1.09 7.67 25.07
CA ARG A 412 -0.08 8.18 25.99
C ARG A 412 1.02 9.01 25.32
N HIS A 413 1.39 8.68 24.09
CA HIS A 413 2.60 9.21 23.45
C HIS A 413 2.38 9.91 22.10
N GLY A 414 1.19 9.79 21.53
CA GLY A 414 0.82 10.28 20.19
C GLY A 414 0.56 11.78 20.11
N ARG A 415 0.28 12.46 21.23
CA ARG A 415 0.00 13.90 21.26
C ARG A 415 1.23 14.70 20.81
N GLU A 416 1.06 15.59 19.83
CA GLU A 416 2.11 16.53 19.39
C GLU A 416 2.39 17.57 20.49
N ARG A 417 3.68 17.86 20.75
CA ARG A 417 4.08 18.91 21.70
C ARG A 417 4.19 20.26 20.97
N ARG A 418 4.01 21.37 21.71
CA ARG A 418 4.19 22.73 21.17
C ARG A 418 5.58 22.86 20.56
N GLY A 419 5.65 23.33 19.30
CA GLY A 419 6.91 23.48 18.55
C GLY A 419 7.35 22.27 17.72
N GLU A 420 6.68 21.11 17.81
CA GLU A 420 7.03 19.92 17.01
C GLU A 420 6.47 19.94 15.57
N SER A 421 5.57 20.88 15.25
CA SER A 421 4.84 20.90 13.97
C SER A 421 4.36 22.33 13.64
N THR A 422 4.89 22.89 12.54
CA THR A 422 4.40 24.15 11.92
C THR A 422 3.70 23.91 10.58
N VAL A 423 3.73 22.68 10.07
CA VAL A 423 3.18 22.31 8.76
C VAL A 423 2.11 21.24 8.99
N GLY A 424 0.91 21.44 8.42
CA GLY A 424 -0.20 20.46 8.48
C GLY A 424 0.21 19.07 7.97
N PRO A 425 -0.69 18.07 8.00
CA PRO A 425 -0.35 16.76 7.46
C PRO A 425 -0.08 16.98 5.97
N ALA A 426 1.19 16.94 5.55
CA ALA A 426 1.49 17.01 4.13
C ALA A 426 0.74 15.85 3.47
N ILE A 427 -0.26 16.20 2.66
CA ILE A 427 -1.05 15.29 1.82
C ILE A 427 -0.48 15.24 0.38
N TRP A 428 0.45 16.14 0.08
CA TRP A 428 1.17 16.20 -1.18
C TRP A 428 2.59 15.66 -1.01
N SER A 429 2.97 14.72 -1.87
CA SER A 429 4.33 14.23 -1.98
C SER A 429 5.17 15.18 -2.84
N ARG A 430 6.50 15.16 -2.64
CA ARG A 430 7.47 15.86 -3.51
C ARG A 430 7.61 15.20 -4.89
N SER A 431 7.03 14.02 -5.09
CA SER A 431 7.07 13.30 -6.37
C SER A 431 5.73 13.42 -7.09
N MET A 432 5.74 13.93 -8.33
CA MET A 432 4.55 14.03 -9.17
C MET A 432 3.92 12.65 -9.41
N ALA A 433 4.73 11.62 -9.68
CA ALA A 433 4.25 10.26 -9.90
C ALA A 433 3.47 9.71 -8.70
N LEU A 434 3.89 10.05 -7.48
CA LEU A 434 3.18 9.66 -6.26
C LEU A 434 1.85 10.40 -6.09
N ASN A 435 1.81 11.70 -6.43
CA ASN A 435 0.58 12.47 -6.40
C ASN A 435 -0.43 12.00 -7.46
N LEU A 436 0.04 11.54 -8.63
CA LEU A 436 -0.81 10.94 -9.64
C LEU A 436 -1.47 9.64 -9.15
N ILE A 437 -0.76 8.81 -8.37
CA ILE A 437 -1.36 7.61 -7.76
C ILE A 437 -2.52 8.00 -6.83
N SER A 438 -2.30 8.99 -5.96
CA SER A 438 -3.37 9.47 -5.07
C SER A 438 -4.54 10.09 -5.84
N ALA A 439 -4.27 10.91 -6.85
CA ALA A 439 -5.30 11.53 -7.67
C ALA A 439 -6.15 10.47 -8.38
N SER A 440 -5.51 9.45 -8.97
CA SER A 440 -6.21 8.33 -9.60
C SER A 440 -7.08 7.57 -8.61
N PHE A 441 -6.64 7.40 -7.36
CA PHE A 441 -7.45 6.76 -6.32
C PHE A 441 -8.68 7.61 -5.93
N VAL A 442 -8.53 8.93 -5.80
CA VAL A 442 -9.65 9.85 -5.55
C VAL A 442 -10.65 9.81 -6.70
N LEU A 443 -10.17 9.90 -7.95
CA LEU A 443 -11.01 9.84 -9.14
C LEU A 443 -11.76 8.50 -9.22
N ASN A 444 -11.13 7.41 -8.76
CA ASN A 444 -11.73 6.08 -8.77
C ASN A 444 -13.06 6.00 -8.01
N GLY A 445 -13.18 6.70 -6.87
CA GLY A 445 -14.40 6.69 -6.06
C GLY A 445 -15.57 7.47 -6.67
N PHE A 446 -15.30 8.31 -7.68
CA PHE A 446 -16.34 9.01 -8.44
C PHE A 446 -16.81 8.23 -9.69
N LEU A 447 -16.07 7.23 -10.14
CA LEU A 447 -16.39 6.48 -11.37
C LEU A 447 -17.80 5.87 -11.43
N PRO A 448 -18.41 5.41 -10.31
CA PRO A 448 -19.80 4.97 -10.31
C PRO A 448 -20.81 6.05 -10.66
N PHE A 449 -20.63 7.29 -10.19
CA PHE A 449 -21.50 8.41 -10.52
C PHE A 449 -21.36 8.85 -11.98
N LEU A 450 -20.20 8.57 -12.58
CA LEU A 450 -19.98 8.81 -14.00
C LEU A 450 -20.60 7.70 -14.87
N GLY A 451 -20.96 6.53 -14.30
CA GLY A 451 -21.45 5.37 -15.05
C GLY A 451 -20.35 4.58 -15.74
N LEU A 452 -19.11 4.70 -15.25
CA LEU A 452 -17.96 3.96 -15.78
C LEU A 452 -17.83 2.58 -15.15
N LYS A 453 -18.05 2.44 -13.84
CA LYS A 453 -18.02 1.15 -13.14
C LYS A 453 -18.75 1.21 -11.81
N ASN A 454 -19.32 0.12 -11.34
CA ASN A 454 -19.92 0.02 -9.99
C ASN A 454 -19.11 -0.87 -9.01
N ALA A 455 -18.07 -1.56 -9.50
CA ALA A 455 -17.17 -2.35 -8.65
C ALA A 455 -15.88 -1.59 -8.28
N GLN A 456 -15.25 -2.01 -7.17
CA GLN A 456 -13.97 -1.46 -6.70
C GLN A 456 -13.95 0.08 -6.69
N ALA A 457 -14.97 0.73 -6.17
CA ALA A 457 -15.08 2.19 -6.20
C ALA A 457 -15.12 2.81 -4.80
N MET A 458 -14.68 2.10 -3.77
CA MET A 458 -14.77 2.52 -2.36
C MET A 458 -16.21 2.61 -1.82
N ALA A 459 -17.18 2.01 -2.50
CA ALA A 459 -18.52 1.76 -1.99
C ALA A 459 -18.49 0.62 -0.95
N MET A 460 -17.97 0.91 0.25
CA MET A 460 -17.77 -0.06 1.33
C MET A 460 -19.04 -0.19 2.19
N PHE A 461 -19.83 -1.23 1.93
CA PHE A 461 -21.07 -1.51 2.69
C PHE A 461 -21.97 -0.29 2.78
N ALA A 462 -22.15 0.36 1.63
CA ALA A 462 -22.81 1.65 1.54
C ALA A 462 -24.27 1.55 1.08
N ASN A 463 -24.79 0.38 0.72
CA ASN A 463 -26.11 0.24 0.05
C ASN A 463 -26.26 1.17 -1.18
N LEU A 464 -25.15 1.46 -1.87
CA LEU A 464 -25.12 2.39 -2.99
C LEU A 464 -25.52 1.65 -4.26
N THR A 465 -26.66 2.03 -4.83
CA THR A 465 -27.24 1.37 -6.01
C THR A 465 -27.39 2.34 -7.17
N TYR A 466 -27.41 1.77 -8.37
CA TYR A 466 -27.56 2.51 -9.63
C TYR A 466 -28.65 1.84 -10.45
N GLN A 467 -29.72 2.57 -10.76
CA GLN A 467 -30.86 2.08 -11.54
C GLN A 467 -31.17 3.06 -12.66
N GLU A 468 -31.33 2.56 -13.89
CA GLU A 468 -31.72 3.35 -15.07
C GLU A 468 -30.88 4.64 -15.27
N GLY A 469 -29.59 4.58 -14.94
CA GLY A 469 -28.69 5.73 -15.05
C GLY A 469 -28.80 6.77 -13.94
N ARG A 470 -29.54 6.48 -12.86
CA ARG A 470 -29.63 7.29 -11.63
C ARG A 470 -29.06 6.53 -10.44
N SER A 471 -28.56 7.25 -9.45
CA SER A 471 -28.11 6.65 -8.19
C SER A 471 -29.12 6.91 -7.08
N ASN A 472 -29.15 6.04 -6.06
CA ASN A 472 -29.94 6.28 -4.84
C ASN A 472 -29.29 7.31 -3.88
N HIS A 473 -28.21 7.97 -4.32
CA HIS A 473 -27.45 8.93 -3.54
C HIS A 473 -28.18 10.27 -3.40
N LEU A 474 -28.28 10.80 -2.18
CA LEU A 474 -29.09 12.00 -1.90
C LEU A 474 -28.46 13.28 -2.42
N LEU A 475 -27.12 13.36 -2.50
CA LEU A 475 -26.40 14.55 -2.98
C LEU A 475 -26.07 14.52 -4.48
N TRP A 476 -26.13 13.35 -5.12
CA TRP A 476 -25.76 13.17 -6.53
C TRP A 476 -26.66 12.13 -7.20
N PRO A 477 -27.97 12.41 -7.33
CA PRO A 477 -28.90 11.52 -8.02
C PRO A 477 -28.80 11.61 -9.56
N GLY A 478 -28.01 12.58 -10.07
CA GLY A 478 -27.96 12.98 -11.48
C GLY A 478 -27.58 11.87 -12.46
N PRO A 479 -27.80 12.10 -13.77
CA PRO A 479 -27.60 11.09 -14.79
C PRO A 479 -26.13 10.74 -14.96
N GLN A 480 -25.86 9.45 -15.10
CA GLN A 480 -24.55 8.94 -15.48
C GLN A 480 -24.20 9.36 -16.91
N TRP A 481 -23.01 9.97 -17.08
CA TRP A 481 -22.55 10.46 -18.39
C TRP A 481 -22.12 9.33 -19.32
N PHE A 482 -21.61 8.23 -18.77
CA PHE A 482 -21.21 7.04 -19.53
C PHE A 482 -22.33 5.98 -19.51
N GLY A 483 -22.44 5.22 -20.60
CA GLY A 483 -23.55 4.29 -20.85
C GLY A 483 -23.40 2.89 -20.26
N TYR A 484 -22.24 2.53 -19.69
CA TYR A 484 -21.95 1.14 -19.29
C TYR A 484 -22.93 0.60 -18.25
N MET A 485 -23.41 1.45 -17.36
CA MET A 485 -24.35 1.10 -16.29
C MET A 485 -25.83 1.24 -16.69
N ARG A 486 -26.12 1.77 -17.88
CA ARG A 486 -27.49 1.90 -18.42
C ARG A 486 -27.93 0.67 -19.22
N ASP A 487 -26.97 0.01 -19.87
CA ASP A 487 -27.21 -1.19 -20.66
C ASP A 487 -27.04 -2.45 -19.80
N VAL A 488 -28.15 -2.97 -19.33
CA VAL A 488 -28.21 -4.05 -18.32
C VAL A 488 -28.98 -5.23 -18.86
N VAL A 489 -28.59 -6.42 -18.42
CA VAL A 489 -29.20 -7.69 -18.81
C VAL A 489 -29.62 -8.48 -17.59
N GLU A 490 -30.69 -9.27 -17.74
CA GLU A 490 -31.13 -10.26 -16.76
C GLU A 490 -30.73 -11.66 -17.25
N PRO A 491 -29.69 -12.29 -16.67
CA PRO A 491 -29.35 -13.67 -16.97
C PRO A 491 -30.48 -14.62 -16.58
N VAL A 492 -30.79 -15.61 -17.44
CA VAL A 492 -31.89 -16.56 -17.21
C VAL A 492 -31.42 -18.02 -17.22
N GLY A 493 -32.21 -18.92 -16.64
CA GLY A 493 -31.97 -20.36 -16.65
C GLY A 493 -30.60 -20.75 -16.05
N ALA A 494 -29.87 -21.65 -16.73
CA ALA A 494 -28.56 -22.12 -16.32
C ALA A 494 -27.51 -20.99 -16.26
N THR A 495 -27.62 -19.98 -17.13
CA THR A 495 -26.72 -18.84 -17.17
C THR A 495 -26.76 -18.04 -15.87
N LYS A 496 -27.94 -17.88 -15.27
CA LYS A 496 -28.09 -17.24 -13.97
C LYS A 496 -27.27 -17.96 -12.90
N GLN A 497 -27.28 -19.29 -12.91
CA GLN A 497 -26.55 -20.12 -11.95
C GLN A 497 -25.03 -20.13 -12.20
N ILE A 498 -24.62 -19.97 -13.46
CA ILE A 498 -23.21 -19.94 -13.87
C ILE A 498 -22.56 -18.59 -13.54
N ILE A 499 -23.28 -17.49 -13.75
CA ILE A 499 -22.70 -16.14 -13.71
C ILE A 499 -22.92 -15.45 -12.37
N LEU A 500 -24.11 -15.59 -11.77
CA LEU A 500 -24.43 -14.96 -10.50
C LEU A 500 -24.01 -15.90 -9.36
N GLN A 501 -22.88 -15.61 -8.73
CA GLN A 501 -22.43 -16.35 -7.56
C GLN A 501 -23.30 -16.00 -6.35
N VAL A 502 -24.22 -16.91 -6.00
CA VAL A 502 -24.98 -16.98 -4.73
C VAL A 502 -25.67 -15.67 -4.30
N GLY A 503 -26.97 -15.54 -4.61
CA GLY A 503 -27.80 -14.48 -4.03
C GLY A 503 -29.12 -14.21 -4.76
N ASN A 504 -29.80 -13.13 -4.36
CA ASN A 504 -31.01 -12.59 -5.00
C ASN A 504 -30.70 -11.69 -6.22
N GLU A 505 -29.44 -11.63 -6.65
CA GLU A 505 -29.01 -10.80 -7.79
C GLU A 505 -29.78 -11.18 -9.06
N ARG A 506 -30.13 -10.15 -9.84
CA ARG A 506 -31.03 -10.30 -10.99
C ARG A 506 -30.48 -9.67 -12.26
N PHE A 507 -29.71 -8.59 -12.14
CA PHE A 507 -29.20 -7.83 -13.27
C PHE A 507 -27.68 -7.73 -13.23
N MET A 508 -27.08 -7.59 -14.41
CA MET A 508 -25.68 -7.23 -14.56
C MET A 508 -25.49 -6.32 -15.80
N PRO A 509 -24.45 -5.48 -15.85
CA PRO A 509 -24.15 -4.72 -17.05
C PRO A 509 -23.86 -5.64 -18.24
N TYR A 510 -24.38 -5.31 -19.41
CA TYR A 510 -24.18 -6.09 -20.63
C TYR A 510 -22.68 -6.28 -20.96
N TYR A 511 -21.90 -5.22 -20.74
CA TYR A 511 -20.44 -5.26 -20.85
C TYR A 511 -19.81 -6.39 -20.01
N ALA A 512 -20.31 -6.62 -18.80
CA ALA A 512 -19.79 -7.65 -17.90
C ALA A 512 -20.18 -9.06 -18.34
N LEU A 513 -21.36 -9.21 -18.96
CA LEU A 513 -21.77 -10.48 -19.58
C LEU A 513 -20.84 -10.82 -20.75
N LEU A 514 -20.52 -9.84 -21.60
CA LEU A 514 -19.58 -10.01 -22.71
C LEU A 514 -18.16 -10.36 -22.22
N ASP A 515 -17.66 -9.69 -21.17
CA ASP A 515 -16.35 -10.01 -20.56
C ASP A 515 -16.35 -11.44 -19.98
N PHE A 516 -17.43 -11.86 -19.33
CA PHE A 516 -17.57 -13.24 -18.85
C PHE A 516 -17.51 -14.25 -19.98
N LEU A 517 -18.27 -14.02 -21.06
CA LEU A 517 -18.36 -14.93 -22.20
C LEU A 517 -17.02 -15.08 -22.93
N GLU A 518 -16.31 -13.96 -23.16
CA GLU A 518 -14.99 -13.97 -23.81
C GLU A 518 -13.91 -14.67 -22.98
N ARG A 519 -14.04 -14.70 -21.64
CA ARG A 519 -13.14 -15.46 -20.77
C ARG A 519 -13.50 -16.94 -20.65
N ASN A 520 -14.74 -17.30 -21.01
CA ASN A 520 -15.29 -18.64 -20.86
C ASN A 520 -15.88 -19.11 -22.19
N GLU A 521 -15.03 -19.23 -23.22
CA GLU A 521 -15.44 -19.50 -24.61
C GLU A 521 -16.28 -20.78 -24.78
N ALA A 522 -16.17 -21.74 -23.85
CA ALA A 522 -16.95 -22.98 -23.85
C ALA A 522 -18.38 -22.83 -23.31
N GLN A 523 -18.72 -21.70 -22.68
CA GLN A 523 -20.02 -21.49 -22.05
C GLN A 523 -21.04 -20.89 -23.03
N GLN A 524 -22.31 -21.24 -22.85
CA GLN A 524 -23.43 -20.59 -23.53
C GLN A 524 -24.26 -19.79 -22.52
N VAL A 525 -24.73 -18.63 -22.96
CA VAL A 525 -25.45 -17.68 -22.11
C VAL A 525 -26.81 -17.33 -22.70
N SER A 526 -27.84 -17.33 -21.85
CA SER A 526 -29.19 -16.86 -22.16
C SER A 526 -29.54 -15.71 -21.23
N PHE A 527 -30.09 -14.63 -21.79
CA PHE A 527 -30.37 -13.41 -21.05
C PHE A 527 -31.48 -12.58 -21.68
N ILE A 528 -32.12 -11.75 -20.89
CA ILE A 528 -33.08 -10.74 -21.34
C ILE A 528 -32.38 -9.39 -21.40
N ARG A 529 -32.49 -8.69 -22.53
CA ARG A 529 -32.00 -7.31 -22.71
C ARG A 529 -33.14 -6.46 -23.25
N GLY A 530 -33.60 -5.48 -22.47
CA GLY A 530 -34.84 -4.76 -22.77
C GLY A 530 -36.04 -5.70 -22.75
N ALA A 531 -36.76 -5.80 -23.87
CA ALA A 531 -37.93 -6.69 -24.03
C ALA A 531 -37.62 -7.99 -24.78
N THR A 532 -36.36 -8.21 -25.16
CA THR A 532 -35.96 -9.32 -26.03
C THR A 532 -35.22 -10.39 -25.22
N LEU A 533 -35.64 -11.65 -25.38
CA LEU A 533 -34.95 -12.81 -24.87
C LEU A 533 -33.92 -13.30 -25.90
N TYR A 534 -32.68 -13.45 -25.47
CA TYR A 534 -31.59 -14.02 -26.25
C TYR A 534 -31.24 -15.38 -25.65
N GLU A 535 -31.38 -16.45 -26.43
CA GLU A 535 -31.15 -17.82 -25.96
C GLU A 535 -29.86 -18.41 -26.55
N ASN A 536 -29.14 -19.19 -25.74
CA ASN A 536 -27.98 -20.00 -26.12
C ASN A 536 -26.90 -19.24 -26.91
N GLN A 537 -26.65 -18.00 -26.53
CA GLN A 537 -25.62 -17.15 -27.14
C GLN A 537 -24.22 -17.61 -26.72
N ASN A 538 -23.25 -17.43 -27.61
CA ASN A 538 -21.85 -17.77 -27.36
C ASN A 538 -20.91 -16.71 -27.97
N THR A 539 -19.61 -16.93 -27.84
CA THR A 539 -18.60 -15.98 -28.35
C THR A 539 -18.66 -15.77 -29.86
N VAL A 540 -19.19 -16.74 -30.62
CA VAL A 540 -19.38 -16.63 -32.08
C VAL A 540 -20.64 -15.83 -32.40
N THR A 541 -21.76 -16.11 -31.73
CA THR A 541 -23.03 -15.40 -32.00
C THR A 541 -22.99 -13.93 -31.57
N LEU A 542 -22.19 -13.60 -30.55
CA LEU A 542 -21.99 -12.23 -30.05
C LEU A 542 -20.63 -11.65 -30.44
N ALA A 543 -19.98 -12.16 -31.49
CA ALA A 543 -18.64 -11.73 -31.89
C ALA A 543 -18.58 -10.23 -32.19
N ASP A 544 -19.56 -9.70 -32.94
CA ASP A 544 -19.63 -8.28 -33.29
C ASP A 544 -19.79 -7.40 -32.04
N ASP A 545 -20.64 -7.81 -31.09
CA ASP A 545 -20.83 -7.11 -29.82
C ASP A 545 -19.55 -7.14 -28.96
N ILE A 546 -18.86 -8.27 -28.91
CA ILE A 546 -17.56 -8.40 -28.21
C ILE A 546 -16.53 -7.45 -28.82
N HIS A 547 -16.40 -7.44 -30.15
CA HIS A 547 -15.43 -6.59 -30.84
C HIS A 547 -15.75 -5.09 -30.74
N ALA A 548 -17.04 -4.72 -30.76
CA ALA A 548 -17.46 -3.33 -30.69
C ALA A 548 -17.39 -2.75 -29.26
N ASN A 549 -17.66 -3.57 -28.24
CA ASN A 549 -17.83 -3.07 -26.87
C ASN A 549 -16.63 -3.34 -25.95
N LEU A 550 -15.96 -4.48 -26.05
CA LEU A 550 -14.94 -4.86 -25.06
C LEU A 550 -13.60 -4.14 -25.27
N HIS A 551 -13.10 -3.53 -24.20
CA HIS A 551 -11.74 -3.00 -24.16
C HIS A 551 -10.68 -4.11 -24.19
N PRO A 552 -9.41 -3.80 -24.51
CA PRO A 552 -8.32 -4.76 -24.37
C PRO A 552 -8.27 -5.40 -22.97
N ARG A 553 -7.88 -6.68 -22.89
CA ARG A 553 -7.86 -7.46 -21.62
C ARG A 553 -7.14 -6.75 -20.47
N TRP A 554 -6.07 -5.99 -20.76
CA TRP A 554 -5.31 -5.25 -19.74
C TRP A 554 -6.09 -4.09 -19.13
N VAL A 555 -7.02 -3.45 -19.88
CA VAL A 555 -7.95 -2.44 -19.37
C VAL A 555 -9.04 -3.12 -18.55
N ARG A 556 -9.61 -4.22 -19.09
CA ARG A 556 -10.65 -5.01 -18.42
C ARG A 556 -10.21 -5.56 -17.05
N LYS A 557 -8.90 -5.75 -16.83
CA LYS A 557 -8.36 -6.09 -15.50
C LYS A 557 -8.62 -5.06 -14.40
N TRP A 558 -8.96 -3.82 -14.74
CA TRP A 558 -9.18 -2.72 -13.79
C TRP A 558 -10.53 -2.02 -13.96
N PHE A 559 -11.36 -2.54 -14.88
CA PHE A 559 -12.64 -1.97 -15.28
C PHE A 559 -13.73 -3.02 -15.08
N HIS A 560 -14.23 -3.10 -13.85
CA HIS A 560 -15.10 -4.17 -13.37
C HIS A 560 -16.49 -3.70 -13.04
N PHE A 561 -17.42 -4.63 -13.15
CA PHE A 561 -18.80 -4.43 -12.77
C PHE A 561 -19.24 -5.51 -11.81
N ARG A 562 -20.15 -5.14 -10.90
CA ARG A 562 -20.89 -6.06 -10.05
C ARG A 562 -22.31 -6.19 -10.60
N SER A 563 -22.85 -7.39 -10.44
CA SER A 563 -24.29 -7.65 -10.52
C SER A 563 -25.03 -6.93 -9.39
N PHE A 564 -26.35 -6.79 -9.53
CA PHE A 564 -27.22 -6.09 -8.59
C PHE A 564 -28.69 -6.54 -8.75
N ASN A 565 -29.56 -6.15 -7.82
CA ASN A 565 -31.01 -6.40 -7.91
C ASN A 565 -31.82 -5.13 -8.24
N SER A 566 -33.02 -5.27 -8.81
CA SER A 566 -33.89 -4.13 -9.20
C SER A 566 -34.64 -3.47 -8.06
N SER A 567 -34.70 -4.07 -6.86
CA SER A 567 -35.41 -3.46 -5.74
C SER A 567 -34.50 -2.50 -4.96
N GLU A 568 -34.97 -1.29 -4.68
CA GLU A 568 -34.30 -0.30 -3.80
C GLU A 568 -33.99 -0.85 -2.38
N SER A 569 -34.56 -1.99 -2.02
CA SER A 569 -34.39 -2.72 -0.76
C SER A 569 -33.25 -3.76 -0.81
N GLU A 570 -32.08 -3.41 -1.33
CA GLU A 570 -30.94 -4.34 -1.39
C GLU A 570 -30.40 -4.56 0.03
N ALA A 571 -30.59 -5.78 0.55
CA ALA A 571 -29.97 -6.23 1.79
C ALA A 571 -28.44 -6.19 1.64
N CYS A 572 -27.72 -5.97 2.75
CA CYS A 572 -26.28 -5.82 2.67
C CYS A 572 -25.61 -7.10 2.15
N GLU A 573 -24.96 -7.02 0.99
CA GLU A 573 -24.22 -8.14 0.39
C GLU A 573 -23.06 -8.58 1.29
N ARG A 574 -23.02 -9.88 1.62
CA ARG A 574 -21.87 -10.46 2.31
C ARG A 574 -20.64 -10.32 1.43
N GLY A 575 -19.72 -9.45 1.83
CA GLY A 575 -18.43 -9.32 1.16
C GLY A 575 -17.63 -10.60 1.35
N HIS A 576 -17.44 -11.36 0.28
CA HIS A 576 -16.47 -12.45 0.20
C HIS A 576 -15.03 -11.93 0.25
#